data_AF-A0A939NDB6-F1
#
_entry.id   AF-A0A939NDB6-F1
#
_cell.length_a   1.000
_cell.length_b   1.000
_cell.length_c   1.000
_cell.angle_alpha   90.00
_cell.angle_beta   90.00
_cell.angle_gamma   90.00
#
_symmetry.space_group_name_H-M   'P 1'
#
loop_
_entity.id
_entity.type
_entity.pdbx_description
1 polymer ?
#
loop_
_entity_poly.entity_id
_entity_poly.type
_entity_poly.pdbx_seq_one_letter_code
_entity_poly.pdbx_strand_id
1 'polypeptide(L)' 'MNIAKDLDLSIPQQLSIIGSDNTPITNLISPKLSTTNVDLKQMGETAVSRLFIKLKTPTDHKHNINCIFL' A
#
# COMPACT_ATOMS: atom_id res chain seq x y z
N MET A 1 1.51 -12.76 -11.45
CA MET A 1 0.66 -13.20 -12.58
C MET A 1 1.49 -13.73 -13.74
N ASN A 2 2.53 -13.02 -14.21
CA ASN A 2 3.38 -13.49 -15.32
C ASN A 2 3.99 -14.88 -15.06
N ILE A 3 4.62 -15.11 -13.91
CA ILE A 3 5.19 -16.44 -13.59
C ILE A 3 4.11 -17.55 -13.56
N ALA A 4 2.90 -17.25 -13.07
CA ALA A 4 1.81 -18.23 -13.10
C ALA A 4 1.39 -18.57 -14.54
N LYS A 5 1.42 -17.57 -15.44
CA LYS A 5 1.21 -17.78 -16.88
C LYS A 5 2.35 -18.59 -17.49
N ASP A 6 3.60 -18.29 -17.16
CA ASP A 6 4.79 -19.02 -17.67
C ASP A 6 4.81 -20.49 -17.23
N LEU A 7 4.12 -20.82 -16.13
CA LEU A 7 3.97 -22.17 -15.58
C LEU A 7 2.61 -22.82 -15.92
N ASP A 8 1.81 -22.22 -16.81
CA ASP A 8 0.47 -22.69 -17.20
C ASP A 8 -0.49 -22.93 -16.00
N LEU A 9 -0.37 -22.13 -14.93
CA LEU A 9 -1.27 -22.17 -13.79
C LEU A 9 -2.48 -21.25 -14.02
N SER A 10 -3.69 -21.82 -13.92
CA SER A 10 -4.93 -21.04 -14.01
C SER A 10 -5.18 -20.18 -12.76
N ILE A 11 -5.55 -18.92 -12.99
CA ILE A 11 -5.96 -17.97 -11.95
C ILE A 11 -7.44 -17.63 -12.20
N PRO A 12 -8.33 -17.77 -11.20
CA PRO A 12 -8.05 -18.12 -9.80
C PRO A 12 -8.07 -19.62 -9.45
N GLN A 13 -8.40 -20.52 -10.39
CA GLN A 13 -8.76 -21.92 -10.08
C GLN A 13 -7.64 -22.75 -9.42
N GLN A 14 -6.40 -22.62 -9.89
CA GLN A 14 -5.25 -23.34 -9.33
C GLN A 14 -4.42 -22.45 -8.39
N LEU A 15 -4.38 -21.14 -8.67
CA LEU A 15 -3.67 -20.16 -7.85
C LEU A 15 -4.51 -18.90 -7.69
N SER A 16 -4.91 -18.61 -6.46
CA SER A 16 -5.53 -17.33 -6.11
C SER A 16 -4.46 -16.32 -5.73
N ILE A 17 -4.61 -15.08 -6.19
CA ILE A 17 -3.66 -13.98 -5.96
C ILE A 17 -4.44 -12.79 -5.41
N ILE A 18 -3.95 -12.22 -4.31
CA ILE A 18 -4.48 -10.98 -3.72
C ILE A 18 -3.35 -9.94 -3.76
N GLY A 19 -3.61 -8.79 -4.36
CA GLY A 19 -2.72 -7.63 -4.39
C GLY A 19 -2.93 -6.67 -3.21
N SER A 20 -2.18 -5.57 -3.23
CA SER A 20 -2.30 -4.46 -2.28
C SER A 20 -2.62 -3.15 -3.02
N ASP A 21 -3.19 -2.21 -2.26
CA ASP A 21 -3.36 -0.78 -2.57
C ASP A 21 -4.55 -0.41 -3.46
N ASN A 22 -5.09 -1.34 -4.25
CA ASN A 22 -6.21 -1.09 -5.17
C ASN A 22 -5.98 0.11 -6.11
N THR A 23 -4.75 0.27 -6.59
CA THR A 23 -4.38 1.32 -7.55
C THR A 23 -4.96 1.03 -8.94
N PRO A 24 -5.00 2.00 -9.88
CA PRO A 24 -5.60 1.80 -11.20
C PRO A 24 -5.09 0.59 -11.99
N ILE A 25 -3.84 0.15 -11.74
CA ILE A 25 -3.24 -1.02 -12.40
C ILE A 25 -4.04 -2.31 -12.16
N THR A 26 -4.75 -2.44 -11.02
CA THR A 26 -5.50 -3.65 -10.67
C THR A 26 -6.65 -3.93 -11.64
N ASN A 27 -7.12 -2.90 -12.35
CA ASN A 27 -8.14 -2.98 -13.39
C ASN A 27 -7.58 -3.13 -14.82
N LEU A 28 -6.28 -2.89 -15.01
CA LEU A 28 -5.61 -2.93 -16.33
C LEU A 28 -4.96 -4.29 -16.63
N ILE A 29 -4.90 -5.18 -15.63
CA ILE A 29 -4.35 -6.53 -15.77
C ILE A 29 -5.47 -7.56 -15.88
N SER A 30 -5.17 -8.69 -16.53
CA SER A 30 -6.11 -9.80 -16.74
C SER A 30 -5.55 -11.11 -16.16
N PRO A 31 -6.32 -11.84 -15.33
CA PRO A 31 -7.63 -11.45 -14.79
C PRO A 31 -7.51 -10.22 -13.87
N LYS A 32 -8.63 -9.52 -13.61
CA LYS A 32 -8.66 -8.38 -12.67
C LYS A 32 -8.09 -8.82 -11.32
N LEU A 33 -7.24 -7.99 -10.73
CA LEU A 33 -6.55 -8.33 -9.48
C LEU A 33 -7.44 -8.01 -8.28
N SER A 34 -7.92 -9.05 -7.59
CA SER A 34 -8.43 -8.91 -6.23
C SER A 34 -7.36 -8.27 -5.35
N THR A 35 -7.71 -7.28 -4.55
CA THR A 35 -6.75 -6.43 -3.84
C THR A 35 -7.37 -5.87 -2.59
N THR A 36 -6.55 -5.64 -1.56
CA THR A 36 -6.96 -4.80 -0.44
C THR A 36 -7.02 -3.35 -0.89
N ASN A 37 -8.01 -2.60 -0.39
CA ASN A 37 -8.15 -1.17 -0.67
C ASN A 37 -7.66 -0.38 0.55
N VAL A 38 -6.78 0.57 0.30
CA VAL A 38 -6.31 1.54 1.30
C VAL A 38 -6.75 2.92 0.83
N ASP A 39 -7.36 3.71 1.72
CA ASP A 39 -7.67 5.11 1.42
C ASP A 39 -6.40 5.96 1.50
N LEU A 40 -5.58 5.87 0.45
CA LEU A 40 -4.30 6.57 0.33
C LEU A 40 -4.47 8.09 0.41
N LYS A 41 -5.60 8.62 -0.06
CA LYS A 41 -5.92 10.04 0.00
C LYS A 41 -6.12 10.47 1.45
N GLN A 42 -7.01 9.80 2.19
CA GLN A 42 -7.23 10.09 3.60
C GLN A 42 -5.97 9.89 4.44
N MET A 43 -5.17 8.86 4.13
CA MET A 43 -3.89 8.63 4.79
C MET A 43 -2.94 9.83 4.62
N GLY A 44 -2.79 10.33 3.39
CA GLY A 44 -1.97 11.51 3.09
C GLY A 44 -2.49 12.77 3.78
N GLU A 45 -3.80 13.02 3.71
CA GLU A 45 -4.45 14.15 4.39
C GLU A 45 -4.22 14.11 5.90
N THR A 46 -4.35 12.91 6.51
CA THR A 46 -4.12 12.69 7.94
C THR A 46 -2.66 12.93 8.30
N ALA A 47 -1.72 12.43 7.49
CA ALA A 47 -0.29 12.60 7.72
C ALA A 47 0.12 14.08 7.69
N VAL A 48 -0.33 14.82 6.68
CA VAL A 48 -0.07 16.28 6.56
C VAL A 48 -0.74 17.05 7.69
N SER A 49 -1.97 16.68 8.08
CA SER A 49 -2.66 17.31 9.21
C SER A 49 -1.88 17.13 10.51
N ARG A 50 -1.35 15.92 10.77
CA ARG A 50 -0.50 15.64 11.93
C ARG A 50 0.82 16.41 11.89
N LEU A 51 1.41 16.57 10.71
CA LEU A 51 2.61 17.40 10.52
C LEU A 51 2.32 18.87 10.88
N PHE A 52 1.21 19.44 10.41
CA PHE A 52 0.83 20.82 10.76
C PHE A 52 0.60 21.02 12.25
N ILE A 53 -0.04 20.07 12.92
CA ILE A 53 -0.18 20.10 14.39
C ILE A 53 1.20 20.16 15.04
N LYS A 54 2.13 19.29 14.63
CA LYS A 54 3.49 19.23 15.19
C LYS A 54 4.29 20.50 14.93
N LEU A 55 4.15 21.14 13.77
CA LEU A 55 4.83 22.40 13.45
C LEU A 55 4.29 23.59 14.26
N LYS A 56 3.00 23.57 14.62
CA LYS A 56 2.34 24.67 15.34
C LYS A 56 2.39 24.52 16.86
N THR A 57 2.65 23.32 17.37
CA THR A 57 2.81 23.06 18.80
C THR A 57 4.30 23.05 19.15
N PRO A 58 4.81 24.04 19.92
CA PRO A 58 6.19 23.99 20.41
C PRO A 58 6.34 22.73 21.26
N THR A 59 7.14 21.77 20.78
CA THR A 59 7.43 20.54 21.52
C THR A 59 8.94 20.35 21.58
N ASP A 60 9.47 20.33 22.80
CA ASP A 60 10.90 20.18 23.10
C ASP A 60 11.30 18.70 23.10
N HIS A 61 11.10 18.02 21.96
CA HIS A 61 11.21 16.56 21.88
C HIS A 61 12.27 16.13 20.87
N LYS A 62 13.54 16.09 21.32
CA LYS A 62 14.57 15.26 20.71
C LYS A 62 14.17 13.79 20.86
N HIS A 63 13.58 13.19 19.83
CA HIS A 63 13.45 11.73 19.77
C HIS A 63 14.61 11.16 18.96
N ASN A 64 15.42 10.32 19.59
CA ASN A 64 16.35 9.45 18.87
C ASN A 64 15.53 8.47 18.03
N ILE A 65 15.44 8.74 16.74
CA ILE A 65 14.91 7.82 15.75
C ILE A 65 15.96 6.73 15.52
N ASN A 66 15.91 5.67 16.32
CA ASN A 66 16.56 4.41 15.96
C ASN A 66 15.69 3.72 14.91
N CYS A 67 15.87 4.11 13.65
CA CYS A 67 15.33 3.35 12.52
C CYS A 67 16.06 2.01 12.47
N ILE A 68 15.39 0.94 12.89
CA ILE A 68 15.79 -0.41 12.54
C ILE A 68 15.27 -0.64 11.12
N PHE A 69 16.11 -0.38 10.13
CA PHE A 69 15.89 -0.89 8.79
C PHE A 69 16.03 -2.42 8.88
N LEU A 70 14.89 -3.12 8.80
CA LEU A 70 14.83 -4.56 8.54
C LEU A 70 14.86 -4.80 7.03
#